data_AF-A0A5S9R6D4-F1
#
_entry.id   AF-A0A5S9R6D4-F1
#
_cell.length_a   1.000
_cell.length_b   1.000
_cell.length_c   1.000
_cell.angle_alpha   90.00
_cell.angle_beta   90.00
_cell.angle_gamma   90.00
#
_symmetry.space_group_name_H-M   'P 1'
#
loop_
_entity.id
_entity.type
_entity.pdbx_description
1 polymer ?
#
loop_
_entity_poly.entity_id
_entity_poly.type
_entity_poly.pdbx_seq_one_letter_code
_entity_poly.pdbx_strand_id
1 'polypeptide(L)'
;MRTKFIVSAVVAAAGLVTMTAAPAFADESDDIFIATLESEGVPFSSSEDAIALAEAVCEYVAAGQPPEQVAVEISGPADWTIEQSGFFVGAATQSYCPA
;
A
#
# COMPACT_ATOMS: atom_id res chain seq x y z
N MET A 1 6.91 -25.40 -22.19
CA MET A 1 6.77 -25.12 -23.63
C MET A 1 7.51 -23.82 -23.92
N ARG A 2 8.36 -23.79 -24.96
CA ARG A 2 9.29 -22.69 -25.25
C ARG A 2 8.65 -21.74 -26.26
N THR A 3 8.23 -20.57 -25.83
CA THR A 3 7.77 -19.53 -26.76
C THR A 3 8.74 -18.36 -26.72
N LYS A 4 9.47 -18.19 -27.82
CA LYS A 4 10.36 -17.07 -28.09
C LYS A 4 9.49 -15.82 -28.31
N PHE A 5 9.68 -14.78 -27.50
CA PHE A 5 9.17 -13.45 -27.82
C PHE A 5 10.36 -12.52 -28.11
N ILE A 6 10.26 -11.87 -29.25
CA ILE A 6 11.29 -11.09 -29.93
C ILE A 6 11.35 -9.70 -29.27
N VAL A 7 12.55 -9.25 -28.94
CA VAL A 7 12.84 -7.89 -28.47
C VAL A 7 12.72 -6.92 -29.64
N SER A 8 11.91 -5.87 -29.47
CA SER A 8 11.98 -4.64 -30.24
C SER A 8 12.08 -3.47 -29.27
N ALA A 9 13.25 -2.86 -29.21
CA ALA A 9 13.49 -1.60 -28.51
C ALA A 9 13.34 -0.44 -29.50
N VAL A 10 12.43 0.50 -29.23
CA VAL A 10 12.43 1.85 -29.80
C VAL A 10 12.13 2.83 -28.66
N VAL A 11 13.05 3.77 -28.48
CA VAL A 11 13.07 4.84 -27.47
C VAL A 11 12.26 6.04 -27.97
N ALA A 12 11.34 6.56 -27.15
CA ALA A 12 10.82 7.93 -27.25
C ALA A 12 10.44 8.46 -25.86
N ALA A 13 10.93 9.65 -25.52
CA ALA A 13 10.77 10.30 -24.23
C ALA A 13 9.36 10.87 -24.03
N ALA A 14 8.71 10.53 -22.90
CA ALA A 14 7.78 11.33 -22.09
C ALA A 14 6.93 10.39 -21.21
N GLY A 15 6.92 10.62 -19.89
CA GLY A 15 5.96 10.00 -18.96
C GLY A 15 6.49 8.76 -18.24
N LEU A 16 6.49 8.85 -16.91
CA LEU A 16 6.69 7.75 -15.97
C LEU A 16 5.73 6.60 -16.29
N VAL A 17 6.20 5.55 -16.94
CA VAL A 17 5.58 4.23 -16.81
C VAL A 17 6.68 3.19 -16.88
N THR A 18 7.39 3.01 -15.77
CA THR A 18 7.95 1.69 -15.49
C THR A 18 6.76 0.75 -15.39
N MET A 19 6.38 0.12 -16.50
CA MET A 19 5.62 -1.13 -16.47
C MET A 19 6.56 -2.20 -15.90
N THR A 20 6.88 -2.09 -14.61
CA THR A 20 7.39 -3.22 -13.86
C THR A 20 6.21 -4.15 -13.73
N ALA A 21 6.25 -5.25 -14.48
CA ALA A 21 5.57 -6.44 -14.03
C ALA A 21 6.10 -6.75 -12.63
N ALA A 22 5.38 -6.30 -11.60
CA ALA A 22 5.56 -6.74 -10.23
C ALA A 22 4.28 -7.37 -9.64
N PRO A 23 3.51 -8.21 -10.38
CA PRO A 23 2.30 -8.86 -9.84
C PRO A 23 2.68 -10.10 -9.00
N ALA A 24 3.72 -9.97 -8.19
CA ALA A 24 4.19 -11.03 -7.32
C ALA A 24 4.67 -10.46 -6.00
N PHE A 25 5.34 -9.30 -6.04
CA PHE A 25 5.73 -8.59 -4.82
C PHE A 25 4.59 -7.76 -4.23
N ALA A 26 3.76 -7.13 -5.07
CA ALA A 26 2.57 -6.41 -4.60
C ALA A 26 1.56 -7.38 -3.99
N ASP A 27 1.16 -8.42 -4.73
CA ASP A 27 0.21 -9.43 -4.20
C ASP A 27 0.73 -10.11 -2.91
N GLU A 28 2.04 -10.40 -2.81
CA GLU A 28 2.61 -10.98 -1.59
C GLU A 28 2.67 -9.97 -0.43
N SER A 29 2.98 -8.69 -0.68
CA SER A 29 2.94 -7.65 0.36
C SER A 29 1.51 -7.36 0.82
N ASP A 30 0.56 -7.40 -0.11
CA ASP A 30 -0.86 -7.20 0.12
C ASP A 30 -1.39 -8.31 1.04
N ASP A 31 -1.12 -9.57 0.67
CA ASP A 31 -1.51 -10.74 1.48
C ASP A 31 -0.89 -10.69 2.89
N ILE A 32 0.39 -10.34 3.01
CA ILE A 32 1.07 -10.20 4.31
C ILE A 32 0.46 -9.07 5.14
N PHE A 33 0.17 -7.93 4.51
CA PHE A 33 -0.43 -6.77 5.18
C PHE A 33 -1.81 -7.12 5.73
N ILE A 34 -2.67 -7.73 4.90
CA ILE A 34 -4.01 -8.15 5.31
C ILE A 34 -3.94 -9.19 6.44
N ALA A 35 -3.09 -10.22 6.31
CA ALA A 35 -2.91 -11.22 7.36
C ALA A 35 -2.42 -10.60 8.69
N THR A 36 -1.59 -9.56 8.60
CA THR A 36 -1.12 -8.81 9.77
C THR A 36 -2.26 -8.05 10.44
N LEU A 37 -3.12 -7.37 9.66
CA LEU A 37 -4.29 -6.68 10.20
C LEU A 37 -5.27 -7.66 10.88
N GLU A 38 -5.51 -8.81 10.27
CA GLU A 38 -6.34 -9.87 10.85
C GLU A 38 -5.77 -10.42 12.15
N SER A 39 -4.45 -10.66 12.21
CA SER A 39 -3.75 -11.14 13.40
C SER A 39 -3.84 -10.17 14.57
N GLU A 40 -3.72 -8.86 14.30
CA GLU A 40 -3.82 -7.81 15.31
C GLU A 40 -5.26 -7.39 15.63
N GLY A 41 -6.24 -7.92 14.88
CA GLY A 41 -7.66 -7.61 15.08
C GLY A 41 -8.03 -6.18 14.69
N VAL A 42 -7.37 -5.62 13.67
CA VAL A 42 -7.75 -4.34 13.07
C VAL A 42 -8.91 -4.60 12.10
N PRO A 43 -10.12 -4.03 12.33
CA PRO A 43 -11.28 -4.34 11.51
C PRO A 43 -11.22 -3.56 10.19
N PHE A 44 -11.37 -4.20 9.04
CA PHE A 44 -11.43 -3.54 7.73
C PHE A 44 -12.65 -4.01 6.94
N SER A 45 -13.13 -3.19 6.01
CA SER A 45 -14.31 -3.49 5.19
C SER A 45 -14.02 -4.56 4.12
N SER A 46 -12.90 -4.41 3.43
CA SER A 46 -12.41 -5.33 2.42
C SER A 46 -10.90 -5.20 2.29
N SER A 47 -10.23 -6.24 1.77
CA SER A 47 -8.79 -6.19 1.53
C SER A 47 -8.41 -5.08 0.56
N GLU A 48 -9.18 -4.89 -0.52
CA GLU A 48 -8.96 -3.82 -1.50
C GLU A 48 -9.06 -2.43 -0.86
N ASP A 49 -10.05 -2.18 0.00
CA ASP A 49 -10.18 -0.89 0.70
C ASP A 49 -9.02 -0.65 1.67
N ALA A 50 -8.57 -1.70 2.38
CA ALA A 50 -7.45 -1.60 3.31
C ALA A 50 -6.14 -1.30 2.57
N ILE A 51 -5.90 -1.94 1.42
CA ILE A 51 -4.72 -1.67 0.58
C ILE A 51 -4.78 -0.26 0.02
N ALA A 52 -5.91 0.16 -0.55
CA ALA A 52 -6.08 1.51 -1.08
C ALA A 52 -5.88 2.60 0.01
N LEU A 53 -6.36 2.35 1.23
CA LEU A 53 -6.12 3.24 2.36
C LEU A 53 -4.64 3.25 2.77
N ALA A 54 -3.96 2.10 2.75
CA ALA A 54 -2.54 1.99 3.05
C ALA A 54 -1.66 2.74 2.04
N GLU A 55 -2.00 2.68 0.75
CA GLU A 55 -1.34 3.49 -0.28
C GLU A 55 -1.60 4.99 -0.07
N ALA A 56 -2.84 5.37 0.28
CA ALA A 56 -3.19 6.76 0.56
C ALA A 56 -2.43 7.33 1.77
N VAL A 57 -2.16 6.52 2.81
CA VAL A 57 -1.28 6.90 3.94
C VAL A 57 0.06 7.42 3.42
N CYS A 58 0.64 6.76 2.42
CA CYS A 58 1.92 7.18 1.84
C CYS A 58 1.82 8.52 1.11
N GLU A 59 0.70 8.81 0.46
CA GLU A 59 0.47 10.13 -0.14
C GLU A 59 0.41 11.23 0.92
N TYR A 60 -0.28 11.00 2.05
CA TYR A 60 -0.35 11.97 3.14
C TYR A 60 1.02 12.19 3.79
N VAL A 61 1.77 11.12 4.05
CA VAL A 61 3.12 11.20 4.63
C VAL A 61 4.08 11.90 3.66
N ALA A 62 4.01 11.59 2.37
CA ALA A 62 4.81 12.27 1.34
C ALA A 62 4.44 13.76 1.17
N ALA A 63 3.17 14.11 1.43
CA ALA A 63 2.71 15.49 1.49
C ALA A 63 3.19 16.26 2.74
N GLY A 64 3.91 15.60 3.65
CA GLY A 64 4.49 16.17 4.86
C GLY A 64 3.60 16.05 6.09
N GLN A 65 2.52 15.27 6.03
CA GLN A 65 1.66 15.01 7.17
C GLN A 65 2.32 13.98 8.11
N PRO A 66 2.36 14.24 9.43
CA PRO A 66 2.94 13.28 10.36
C PRO A 66 2.07 12.00 10.42
N PRO A 67 2.67 10.79 10.42
CA PRO A 67 1.92 9.52 10.45
C PRO A 67 0.94 9.43 11.63
N GLU A 68 1.29 10.02 12.78
CA GLU A 68 0.42 10.04 13.96
C GLU A 68 -0.86 10.85 13.71
N GLN A 69 -0.77 11.91 12.91
CA GLN A 69 -1.94 12.70 12.52
C GLN A 69 -2.80 11.94 11.51
N VAL A 70 -2.20 11.25 10.55
CA VAL A 70 -2.93 10.35 9.63
C VAL A 70 -3.69 9.28 10.41
N ALA A 71 -3.06 8.68 11.44
CA ALA A 71 -3.71 7.69 12.29
C ALA A 71 -4.95 8.25 13.02
N VAL A 72 -4.87 9.48 13.53
CA VAL A 72 -6.02 10.15 14.18
C VAL A 72 -7.12 10.48 13.16
N GLU A 73 -6.76 10.83 11.92
CA GLU A 73 -7.73 11.17 10.89
C GLU A 73 -8.51 9.95 10.40
N ILE A 74 -7.85 8.79 10.25
CA ILE A 74 -8.52 7.56 9.83
C ILE A 74 -9.30 6.88 10.97
N SER A 75 -8.94 7.14 12.23
CA SER A 75 -9.59 6.48 13.38
C SER A 75 -11.07 6.81 13.50
N GLY A 76 -11.45 8.06 13.21
CA GLY A 76 -12.83 8.53 13.32
C GLY A 76 -13.76 7.87 12.29
N PRO A 77 -13.49 7.98 10.98
CA PRO A 77 -14.30 7.38 9.93
C PRO A 77 -14.35 5.85 9.98
N ALA A 78 -13.27 5.20 10.43
CA ALA A 78 -13.18 3.75 10.50
C ALA A 78 -13.76 3.16 11.80
N ASP A 79 -14.17 4.00 12.77
CA ASP A 79 -14.55 3.59 14.12
C ASP A 79 -13.45 2.75 14.82
N TRP A 80 -12.19 3.10 14.56
CA TRP A 80 -11.02 2.42 15.11
C TRP A 80 -10.52 3.10 16.37
N THR A 81 -9.89 2.33 17.24
CA THR A 81 -9.10 2.92 18.33
C THR A 81 -7.86 3.61 17.76
N ILE A 82 -7.29 4.54 18.54
CA ILE A 82 -6.03 5.21 18.16
C ILE A 82 -4.89 4.19 18.02
N GLU A 83 -4.86 3.14 18.85
CA GLU A 83 -3.88 2.05 18.74
C GLU A 83 -4.04 1.25 17.44
N GLN A 84 -5.27 0.88 17.07
CA GLN A 84 -5.54 0.19 15.80
C GLN A 84 -5.14 1.03 14.60
N SER A 85 -5.46 2.33 14.64
CA SER A 85 -5.15 3.26 13.56
C SER A 85 -3.65 3.53 13.44
N GLY A 86 -2.96 3.67 14.58
CA GLY A 86 -1.51 3.81 14.62
C GLY A 86 -0.80 2.55 14.12
N PHE A 87 -1.30 1.37 14.48
CA PHE A 87 -0.81 0.11 13.96
C PHE A 87 -0.97 0.04 12.44
N PHE A 88 -2.18 0.33 11.93
CA PHE A 88 -2.48 0.35 10.51
C PHE A 88 -1.54 1.28 9.74
N VAL A 89 -1.38 2.53 10.19
CA VAL A 89 -0.50 3.51 9.55
C VAL A 89 0.96 3.06 9.58
N GLY A 90 1.42 2.47 10.69
CA GLY A 90 2.78 1.95 10.82
C GLY A 90 3.05 0.80 9.86
N ALA A 91 2.14 -0.18 9.80
CA ALA A 91 2.23 -1.32 8.89
C ALA A 91 2.13 -0.88 7.42
N ALA A 92 1.23 0.05 7.12
CA ALA A 92 1.08 0.64 5.80
C ALA A 92 2.36 1.36 5.36
N THR A 93 2.92 2.18 6.25
CA THR A 93 4.15 2.93 5.95
C THR A 93 5.33 2.01 5.69
N GLN A 94 5.41 0.90 6.42
CA GLN A 94 6.50 -0.08 6.26
C GLN A 94 6.37 -0.92 4.98
N SER A 95 5.14 -1.15 4.52
CA SER A 95 4.85 -2.06 3.40
C SER A 95 4.72 -1.34 2.06
N TYR A 96 4.13 -0.13 2.05
CA TYR A 96 3.75 0.58 0.82
C TYR A 96 4.50 1.89 0.59
N CYS A 97 5.08 2.52 1.62
CA CYS A 97 5.72 3.81 1.41
C CYS A 97 7.14 3.64 0.87
N PRO A 98 7.49 4.34 -0.22
CA PRO A 98 8.86 4.32 -0.74
C PRO A 98 9.81 4.99 0.26
N ALA A 99 10.99 4.38 0.46
CA ALA A 99 12.08 4.92 1.27
C ALA A 99 12.77 6.14 0.61
#